data_AF-A0AAF0HDK2-F1
#
_entry.id   AF-A0AAF0HDK2-F1
#
_cell.length_a   1.000
_cell.length_b   1.000
_cell.length_c   1.000
_cell.angle_alpha   90.00
_cell.angle_beta   90.00
_cell.angle_gamma   90.00
#
_symmetry.space_group_name_H-M   'P 1'
#
loop_
_entity.id
_entity.type
_entity.pdbx_description
1 polymer ?
#
loop_
_entity_poly.entity_id
_entity_poly.type
_entity_poly.pdbx_seq_one_letter_code
_entity_poly.pdbx_strand_id
1 'polypeptide(L)'
;MLDSEIGALDQSENGVLRTDKPFISVYADDSKLLDGLELRSLIKSGQVDLNFEAAVASSQTVTDPNTDESVIYEGVAATDANFEFHLDLTMRQIADTLADPNNDWAVLFSNLILKFEKAQRSRISGDSNGLRLAAHQLKLTVGAVAEPVRGEPLKDASPLARFFAKCETDLIPRIPEMEKKIALMKAQIEGSNDDLTGAMRRFGMIHSEADAMLLTPSGYDP
;
A
#
# COMPACT_ATOMS: atom_id res chain seq x y z
N MET A 1 11.45 9.79 -3.92
CA MET A 1 10.60 8.80 -3.24
C MET A 1 11.56 8.00 -2.37
N LEU A 2 11.39 8.03 -1.06
CA LEU A 2 12.15 7.14 -0.17
C LEU A 2 11.60 5.73 -0.38
N ASP A 3 12.47 4.76 -0.66
CA ASP A 3 12.08 3.35 -0.72
C ASP A 3 11.74 2.91 0.71
N SER A 4 10.43 2.81 1.01
CA SER A 4 9.83 2.20 2.21
C SER A 4 10.71 2.15 3.48
N GLU A 5 11.03 3.30 4.06
CA GLU A 5 11.32 3.34 5.49
C GLU A 5 9.96 3.23 6.22
N ILE A 6 9.66 2.04 6.75
CA ILE A 6 8.46 1.83 7.58
C ILE A 6 8.62 2.71 8.81
N GLY A 7 7.69 3.65 8.97
CA GLY A 7 7.86 4.72 9.94
C GLY A 7 9.04 5.61 9.57
N ALA A 8 9.10 6.13 8.33
CA ALA A 8 10.09 7.15 7.93
C ALA A 8 10.13 8.35 8.89
N LEU A 9 9.06 8.56 9.68
CA LEU A 9 8.96 9.56 10.73
C LEU A 9 9.31 9.06 12.15
N ASP A 10 9.49 7.75 12.35
CA ASP A 10 9.73 7.11 13.66
C ASP A 10 11.09 6.39 13.73
N GLN A 11 11.60 5.88 12.60
CA GLN A 11 12.87 5.16 12.47
C GLN A 11 13.93 6.02 11.79
N SER A 12 14.56 6.91 12.55
CA SER A 12 15.95 7.25 12.27
C SER A 12 16.80 6.66 13.38
N GLU A 13 17.81 5.85 13.05
CA GLU A 13 18.70 5.13 14.00
C GLU A 13 19.42 6.03 15.02
N ASN A 14 19.27 7.36 14.92
CA ASN A 14 19.82 8.34 15.85
C ASN A 14 18.79 9.37 16.36
N GLY A 15 17.49 9.19 16.11
CA GLY A 15 16.45 10.18 16.46
C GLY A 15 16.56 11.50 15.68
N VAL A 16 17.23 11.49 14.53
CA VAL A 16 17.38 12.64 13.64
C VAL A 16 16.74 12.32 12.29
N LEU A 17 15.51 12.78 12.11
CA LEU A 17 14.84 12.81 10.82
C LEU A 17 15.51 13.88 9.96
N ARG A 18 16.37 13.46 9.02
CA ARG A 18 16.95 14.36 8.01
C ARG A 18 16.41 14.00 6.64
N THR A 19 15.85 14.99 5.99
CA THR A 19 15.18 14.85 4.71
C THR A 19 15.55 16.09 3.89
N ASP A 20 16.20 15.87 2.75
CA ASP A 20 16.77 16.97 1.96
C ASP A 20 15.73 17.69 1.08
N LYS A 21 14.53 17.09 0.92
CA LYS A 21 13.40 17.62 0.13
C LYS A 21 12.07 17.17 0.72
N PRO A 22 10.96 17.92 0.51
CA PRO A 22 9.64 17.45 0.88
C PRO A 22 9.37 16.09 0.24
N PHE A 23 8.72 15.19 0.98
CA PHE A 23 8.49 13.83 0.50
C PHE A 23 7.10 13.33 0.89
N ILE A 24 6.66 12.32 0.14
CA ILE A 24 5.54 11.45 0.50
C ILE A 24 6.10 10.03 0.61
N SER A 25 5.87 9.37 1.75
CA SER A 25 6.12 7.96 1.96
C SER A 25 4.80 7.21 1.93
N VAL A 26 4.78 6.04 1.29
CA VAL A 26 3.60 5.18 1.16
C VAL A 26 4.02 3.74 1.47
N TYR A 27 3.36 3.11 2.42
CA TYR A 27 3.67 1.74 2.81
C TYR A 27 2.46 1.04 3.44
N ALA A 28 2.45 -0.30 3.34
CA ALA A 28 1.60 -1.14 4.16
C ALA A 28 2.36 -1.47 5.46
N ASP A 29 1.66 -1.49 6.59
CA ASP A 29 2.25 -1.67 7.92
C ASP A 29 1.74 -2.96 8.57
N ASP A 30 0.61 -2.88 9.29
CA ASP A 30 -0.02 -4.03 9.94
C ASP A 30 -1.03 -4.70 9.00
N SER A 31 -1.14 -6.02 9.11
CA SER A 31 -2.18 -6.80 8.44
C SER A 31 -2.69 -7.88 9.39
N LYS A 32 -4.00 -7.89 9.63
CA LYS A 32 -4.64 -8.79 10.59
C LYS A 32 -5.99 -9.28 10.13
N LEU A 33 -6.31 -10.48 10.53
CA LEU A 33 -7.65 -11.04 10.42
C LEU A 33 -8.39 -10.78 11.73
N LEU A 34 -9.44 -9.96 11.68
CA LEU A 34 -10.27 -9.66 12.86
C LEU A 34 -11.15 -10.86 13.24
N ASP A 35 -11.72 -11.49 12.23
CA ASP A 35 -12.44 -12.74 12.37
C ASP A 35 -11.45 -13.87 12.09
N GLY A 36 -11.45 -14.90 12.93
CA GLY A 36 -10.54 -16.03 12.80
C GLY A 36 -10.55 -16.65 11.41
N LEU A 37 -9.58 -17.54 11.19
CA LEU A 37 -9.65 -18.46 10.07
C LEU A 37 -10.80 -19.42 10.36
N GLU A 38 -12.01 -19.12 9.89
CA GLU A 38 -13.19 -20.01 10.05
C GLU A 38 -12.96 -21.39 9.41
N LEU A 39 -11.94 -21.48 8.56
CA LEU A 39 -11.43 -22.67 7.92
C LEU A 39 -9.93 -22.82 8.24
N ARG A 40 -9.28 -23.87 7.75
CA ARG A 40 -7.81 -24.02 7.87
C ARG A 40 -7.04 -23.35 6.72
N SER A 41 -7.70 -22.48 5.98
CA SER A 41 -7.11 -21.73 4.89
C SER A 41 -6.20 -20.64 5.45
N LEU A 42 -4.92 -20.62 5.06
CA LEU A 42 -3.97 -19.59 5.50
C LEU A 42 -3.89 -18.39 4.53
N ILE A 43 -4.68 -18.41 3.46
CA ILE A 43 -4.64 -17.42 2.36
C ILE A 43 -5.80 -16.43 2.40
N LYS A 44 -6.46 -16.27 3.56
CA LYS A 44 -7.55 -15.31 3.72
C LYS A 44 -6.99 -13.90 3.88
N SER A 45 -7.41 -12.98 3.01
CA SER A 45 -7.09 -11.55 3.15
C SER A 45 -7.79 -10.93 4.35
N GLY A 46 -7.06 -10.11 5.10
CA GLY A 46 -7.54 -9.43 6.29
C GLY A 46 -7.72 -7.94 6.12
N GLN A 47 -7.77 -7.26 7.26
CA GLN A 47 -7.59 -5.82 7.32
C GLN A 47 -6.12 -5.48 7.13
N VAL A 48 -5.84 -4.52 6.25
CA VAL A 48 -4.50 -3.99 6.01
C VAL A 48 -4.51 -2.51 6.36
N ASP A 49 -3.48 -2.09 7.08
CA ASP A 49 -3.21 -0.69 7.37
C ASP A 49 -2.26 -0.12 6.31
N LEU A 50 -2.73 0.88 5.59
CA LEU A 50 -1.98 1.63 4.58
C LEU A 50 -1.66 3.02 5.14
N ASN A 51 -0.38 3.38 5.18
CA ASN A 51 0.07 4.67 5.67
C ASN A 51 0.57 5.53 4.53
N PHE A 52 0.16 6.80 4.56
CA PHE A 52 0.63 7.87 3.70
C PHE A 52 1.19 8.97 4.60
N GLU A 53 2.48 9.22 4.51
CA GLU A 53 3.17 10.22 5.34
C GLU A 53 3.72 11.31 4.44
N ALA A 54 3.48 12.56 4.78
CA ALA A 54 4.12 13.69 4.11
C ALA A 54 4.84 14.54 5.15
N ALA A 55 6.02 15.03 4.78
CA ALA A 55 6.82 15.86 5.66
C ALA A 55 7.52 17.00 4.92
N VAL A 56 7.70 18.09 5.65
CA VAL A 56 8.44 19.28 5.23
C VAL A 56 9.31 19.77 6.39
N ALA A 57 10.55 20.13 6.09
CA ALA A 57 11.52 20.61 7.08
C ALA A 57 11.94 22.06 6.82
N SER A 58 12.34 22.80 7.86
CA SER A 58 12.78 24.20 7.71
C SER A 58 14.02 24.38 6.83
N SER A 59 14.85 23.35 6.68
CA SER A 59 15.98 23.31 5.75
C SER A 59 15.58 23.25 4.26
N GLN A 60 14.29 23.05 3.97
CA GLN A 60 13.76 22.88 2.61
C GLN A 60 13.14 24.17 2.07
N THR A 61 13.35 25.27 2.77
CA THR A 61 12.92 26.59 2.32
C THR A 61 13.82 27.07 1.19
N VAL A 62 13.25 27.84 0.28
CA VAL A 62 13.97 28.51 -0.79
C VAL A 62 13.99 30.02 -0.50
N THR A 63 14.99 30.72 -1.02
CA THR A 63 14.99 32.18 -0.99
C THR A 63 14.08 32.70 -2.08
N ASP A 64 13.13 33.56 -1.73
CA ASP A 64 12.28 34.24 -2.70
C ASP A 64 13.12 35.21 -3.55
N PRO A 65 13.09 35.10 -4.89
CA PRO A 65 13.92 35.93 -5.76
C PRO A 65 13.53 37.42 -5.76
N ASN A 66 12.32 37.75 -5.29
CA ASN A 66 11.79 39.12 -5.27
C ASN A 66 11.94 39.79 -3.90
N THR A 67 11.93 39.03 -2.81
CA THR A 67 11.95 39.58 -1.44
C THR A 67 13.17 39.20 -0.60
N ASP A 68 13.99 38.25 -1.06
CA ASP A 68 15.14 37.68 -0.34
C ASP A 68 14.75 36.97 0.98
N GLU A 69 13.46 36.68 1.17
CA GLU A 69 12.93 35.97 2.34
C GLU A 69 12.97 34.45 2.18
N SER A 70 13.04 33.73 3.31
CA SER A 70 12.90 32.27 3.35
C SER A 70 11.43 31.87 3.20
N VAL A 71 11.11 31.16 2.12
CA VAL A 71 9.77 30.73 1.74
C VAL A 71 9.69 29.21 1.52
N ILE A 72 8.51 28.62 1.69
CA ILE A 72 8.26 27.20 1.35
C ILE A 72 8.21 27.05 -0.18
N TYR A 73 7.61 28.02 -0.85
CA TYR A 73 7.60 28.26 -2.29
C TYR A 73 7.25 29.74 -2.53
N GLU A 74 7.45 30.25 -3.74
CA GLU A 74 7.28 31.68 -4.09
C GLU A 74 5.98 32.26 -3.49
N GLY A 75 6.12 33.34 -2.70
CA GLY A 75 5.00 34.01 -2.04
C GLY A 75 4.46 33.37 -0.75
N VAL A 76 5.04 32.28 -0.22
CA VAL A 76 4.59 31.63 1.03
C VAL A 76 5.71 31.53 2.05
N ALA A 77 5.71 32.44 3.02
CA ALA A 77 6.70 32.51 4.10
C ALA A 77 6.85 31.18 4.86
N ALA A 78 8.09 30.86 5.27
CA ALA A 78 8.42 29.64 6.02
C ALA A 78 8.03 29.74 7.51
N THR A 79 6.72 29.79 7.77
CA THR A 79 6.16 29.82 9.13
C THR A 79 5.55 28.47 9.50
N ASP A 80 5.46 28.17 10.80
CA ASP A 80 4.83 26.93 11.30
C ASP A 80 3.40 26.77 10.76
N ALA A 81 2.62 27.86 10.70
CA ALA A 81 1.26 27.85 10.16
C ALA A 81 1.22 27.49 8.66
N ASN A 82 2.19 27.97 7.88
CA ASN A 82 2.27 27.67 6.45
C ASN A 82 2.80 26.26 6.18
N PHE A 83 3.69 25.72 7.02
CA PHE A 83 4.08 24.32 6.96
C PHE A 83 2.89 23.40 7.22
N GLU A 84 2.11 23.66 8.27
CA GLU A 84 0.89 22.91 8.58
C GLU A 84 -0.14 22.99 7.45
N PHE A 85 -0.37 24.20 6.90
CA PHE A 85 -1.28 24.38 5.77
C PHE A 85 -0.83 23.61 4.52
N HIS A 86 0.47 23.64 4.21
CA HIS A 86 1.03 22.87 3.10
C HIS A 86 0.81 21.36 3.27
N LEU A 87 0.99 20.84 4.49
CA LEU A 87 0.75 19.43 4.80
C LEU A 87 -0.73 19.06 4.74
N ASP A 88 -1.63 19.90 5.26
CA ASP A 88 -3.07 19.70 5.16
C ASP A 88 -3.52 19.62 3.69
N LEU A 89 -3.00 20.51 2.83
CA LEU A 89 -3.23 20.47 1.38
C LEU A 89 -2.68 19.20 0.74
N THR A 90 -1.45 18.82 1.07
CA THR A 90 -0.82 17.60 0.55
C THR A 90 -1.66 16.36 0.91
N MET A 91 -2.13 16.27 2.16
CA MET A 91 -2.99 15.18 2.62
C MET A 91 -4.37 15.19 1.95
N ARG A 92 -4.86 16.36 1.50
CA ARG A 92 -6.07 16.44 0.69
C ARG A 92 -5.81 15.95 -0.73
N GLN A 93 -4.71 16.38 -1.35
CA GLN A 93 -4.32 15.96 -2.70
C GLN A 93 -4.08 14.45 -2.79
N ILE A 94 -3.49 13.83 -1.77
CA ILE A 94 -3.35 12.37 -1.67
C ILE A 94 -4.74 11.71 -1.73
N ALA A 95 -5.68 12.17 -0.91
CA ALA A 95 -7.03 11.62 -0.89
C ALA A 95 -7.76 11.81 -2.23
N ASP A 96 -7.67 12.99 -2.84
CA ASP A 96 -8.26 13.28 -4.15
C ASP A 96 -7.64 12.40 -5.25
N THR A 97 -6.31 12.20 -5.23
CA THR A 97 -5.60 11.34 -6.19
C THR A 97 -6.02 9.88 -6.07
N LEU A 98 -6.17 9.37 -4.84
CA LEU A 98 -6.60 7.98 -4.59
C LEU A 98 -8.07 7.73 -4.94
N ALA A 99 -8.88 8.79 -5.00
CA ALA A 99 -10.31 8.72 -5.32
C ALA A 99 -10.65 9.13 -6.76
N ASP A 100 -9.66 9.52 -7.58
CA ASP A 100 -9.90 10.00 -8.94
C ASP A 100 -10.31 8.85 -9.88
N PRO A 101 -11.56 8.83 -10.38
CA PRO A 101 -12.02 7.78 -11.28
C PRO A 101 -11.35 7.82 -12.66
N ASN A 102 -10.69 8.93 -13.02
CA ASN A 102 -9.97 9.07 -14.29
C ASN A 102 -8.50 8.67 -14.17
N ASN A 103 -8.04 8.30 -12.97
CA ASN A 103 -6.71 7.79 -12.75
C ASN A 103 -6.75 6.26 -12.67
N ASP A 104 -6.22 5.59 -13.69
CA ASP A 104 -6.18 4.12 -13.77
C ASP A 104 -5.57 3.45 -12.53
N TRP A 105 -4.52 4.06 -11.95
CA TRP A 105 -3.89 3.52 -10.74
C TRP A 105 -4.79 3.66 -9.52
N ALA A 106 -5.56 4.74 -9.42
CA ALA A 106 -6.54 4.93 -8.35
C ALA A 106 -7.69 3.93 -8.47
N VAL A 107 -8.17 3.69 -9.70
CA VAL A 107 -9.18 2.67 -9.98
C VAL A 107 -8.66 1.27 -9.62
N LEU A 108 -7.42 0.92 -9.97
CA LEU A 108 -6.81 -0.35 -9.58
C LEU A 108 -6.65 -0.48 -8.07
N PHE A 109 -6.16 0.56 -7.40
CA PHE A 109 -6.04 0.63 -5.96
C PHE A 109 -7.40 0.37 -5.29
N SER A 110 -8.46 1.06 -5.73
CA SER A 110 -9.80 0.84 -5.19
C SER A 110 -10.32 -0.58 -5.46
N ASN A 111 -9.98 -1.21 -6.59
CA ASN A 111 -10.40 -2.58 -6.89
C ASN A 111 -9.71 -3.63 -6.01
N LEU A 112 -8.57 -3.31 -5.39
CA LEU A 112 -7.89 -4.18 -4.42
C LEU A 112 -8.49 -4.07 -3.01
N ILE A 113 -9.42 -3.14 -2.81
CA ILE A 113 -10.06 -2.85 -1.52
C ILE A 113 -11.54 -3.24 -1.60
N LEU A 114 -11.97 -4.14 -0.71
CA LEU A 114 -13.38 -4.50 -0.55
C LEU A 114 -14.16 -3.40 0.18
N LYS A 115 -13.53 -2.79 1.19
CA LYS A 115 -14.11 -1.70 1.97
C LYS A 115 -13.06 -0.88 2.70
N PHE A 116 -13.33 0.40 2.87
CA PHE A 116 -12.59 1.27 3.79
C PHE A 116 -13.23 1.18 5.17
N GLU A 117 -12.48 0.70 6.15
CA GLU A 117 -12.96 0.49 7.51
C GLU A 117 -12.77 1.74 8.37
N LYS A 118 -11.63 2.42 8.16
CA LYS A 118 -11.23 3.57 8.96
C LYS A 118 -10.27 4.46 8.19
N ALA A 119 -10.37 5.76 8.43
CA ALA A 119 -9.36 6.74 8.04
C ALA A 119 -8.96 7.53 9.29
N GLN A 120 -7.66 7.59 9.58
CA GLN A 120 -7.10 8.34 10.70
C GLN A 120 -6.08 9.33 10.19
N ARG A 121 -6.09 10.54 10.74
CA ARG A 121 -5.09 11.56 10.48
C ARG A 121 -4.37 11.89 11.77
N SER A 122 -3.05 12.00 11.70
CA SER A 122 -2.20 12.38 12.82
C SER A 122 -1.17 13.39 12.35
N ARG A 123 -0.70 14.19 13.31
CA ARG A 123 0.37 15.17 13.13
C ARG A 123 1.57 14.70 13.93
N ILE A 124 2.74 14.80 13.33
CA ILE A 124 4.02 14.45 13.91
C ILE A 124 4.89 15.70 13.79
N SER A 125 5.35 16.20 14.93
CA SER A 125 6.25 17.34 15.00
C SER A 125 7.47 16.95 15.80
N GLY A 126 8.66 17.27 15.29
CA GLY A 126 9.92 17.01 15.97
C GLY A 126 10.87 18.20 15.84
N ASP A 127 11.66 18.44 16.89
CA ASP A 127 12.83 19.30 16.86
C ASP A 127 14.05 18.41 17.12
N SER A 128 14.86 18.18 16.08
CA SER A 128 16.08 17.37 16.19
C SER A 128 17.26 18.20 15.71
N ASN A 129 18.20 18.47 16.60
CA ASN A 129 19.40 19.28 16.34
C ASN A 129 19.09 20.69 15.77
N GLY A 130 17.98 21.31 16.17
CA GLY A 130 17.56 22.64 15.72
C GLY A 130 16.91 22.65 14.32
N LEU A 131 16.73 21.49 13.71
CA LEU A 131 15.93 21.33 12.51
C LEU A 131 14.49 21.00 12.90
N ARG A 132 13.55 21.88 12.52
CA ARG A 132 12.13 21.66 12.73
C ARG A 132 11.58 20.82 11.59
N LEU A 133 10.89 19.74 11.95
CA LEU A 133 10.14 18.90 11.03
C LEU A 133 8.66 18.96 11.37
N ALA A 134 7.84 19.31 10.37
CA ALA A 134 6.41 19.13 10.41
C ALA A 134 6.05 17.96 9.48
N ALA A 135 5.21 17.05 9.96
CA ALA A 135 4.76 15.93 9.16
C ALA A 135 3.33 15.54 9.50
N HIS A 136 2.58 15.11 8.49
CA HIS A 136 1.23 14.57 8.65
C HIS A 136 1.21 13.13 8.16
N GLN A 137 0.37 12.32 8.79
CA GLN A 137 0.11 10.95 8.39
C GLN A 137 -1.39 10.75 8.16
N LEU A 138 -1.73 10.09 7.06
CA LEU A 138 -3.02 9.50 6.78
C LEU A 138 -2.89 7.98 6.83
N LYS A 139 -3.54 7.37 7.81
CA LYS A 139 -3.64 5.91 7.96
C LYS A 139 -5.02 5.45 7.50
N LEU A 140 -5.07 4.59 6.49
CA LEU A 140 -6.27 3.94 6.00
C LEU A 140 -6.27 2.47 6.43
N THR A 141 -7.27 2.06 7.20
CA THR A 141 -7.53 0.64 7.46
C THR A 141 -8.54 0.16 6.43
N VAL A 142 -8.17 -0.86 5.65
CA VAL A 142 -8.98 -1.38 4.56
C VAL A 142 -9.17 -2.88 4.68
N GLY A 143 -10.33 -3.39 4.28
CA GLY A 143 -10.50 -4.82 4.00
C GLY A 143 -9.99 -5.11 2.59
N ALA A 144 -8.95 -5.93 2.45
CA ALA A 144 -8.38 -6.28 1.15
C ALA A 144 -9.19 -7.38 0.45
N VAL A 145 -9.17 -7.39 -0.89
CA VAL A 145 -9.74 -8.50 -1.69
C VAL A 145 -9.01 -9.80 -1.40
N ALA A 146 -9.70 -10.94 -1.57
CA ALA A 146 -9.15 -12.27 -1.33
C ALA A 146 -7.92 -12.55 -2.21
N GLU A 147 -6.89 -13.15 -1.61
CA GLU A 147 -5.72 -13.66 -2.32
C GLU A 147 -6.13 -14.77 -3.33
N PRO A 148 -5.49 -14.82 -4.50
CA PRO A 148 -5.71 -15.91 -5.45
C PRO A 148 -5.18 -17.24 -4.89
N VAL A 149 -5.86 -18.33 -5.23
CA VAL A 149 -5.39 -19.68 -4.90
C VAL A 149 -4.30 -20.05 -5.89
N ARG A 150 -3.13 -20.46 -5.39
CA ARG A 150 -2.04 -20.96 -6.24
C ARG A 150 -2.52 -22.10 -7.12
N GLY A 151 -2.22 -22.02 -8.42
CA GLY A 151 -2.55 -23.02 -9.43
C GLY A 151 -3.94 -22.83 -10.06
N GLU A 152 -4.69 -21.80 -9.64
CA GLU A 152 -5.90 -21.35 -10.33
C GLU A 152 -5.55 -20.20 -11.27
N PRO A 153 -6.00 -20.21 -12.53
CA PRO A 153 -5.78 -19.09 -13.42
C PRO A 153 -6.49 -17.84 -12.91
N LEU A 154 -5.78 -16.70 -12.92
CA LEU A 154 -6.40 -15.42 -12.65
C LEU A 154 -7.41 -15.09 -13.75
N LYS A 155 -8.62 -14.71 -13.37
CA LYS A 155 -9.59 -14.16 -14.32
C LYS A 155 -9.10 -12.79 -14.79
N ASP A 156 -9.23 -12.49 -16.08
CA ASP A 156 -8.76 -11.22 -16.67
C ASP A 156 -9.34 -9.98 -15.96
N ALA A 157 -10.59 -10.06 -15.51
CA ALA A 157 -11.26 -8.98 -14.80
C ALA A 157 -10.85 -8.86 -13.32
N SER A 158 -10.08 -9.81 -12.78
CA SER A 158 -9.65 -9.78 -11.38
C SER A 158 -8.70 -8.59 -11.14
N PRO A 159 -8.76 -7.94 -9.95
CA PRO A 159 -7.92 -6.79 -9.65
C PRO A 159 -6.42 -7.08 -9.83
N LEU A 160 -5.96 -8.27 -9.42
CA LEU A 160 -4.56 -8.65 -9.51
C LEU A 160 -4.10 -8.90 -10.96
N ALA A 161 -4.93 -9.52 -11.81
CA ALA A 161 -4.62 -9.66 -13.24
C ALA A 161 -4.46 -8.28 -13.90
N ARG A 162 -5.37 -7.35 -13.61
CA ARG A 162 -5.31 -5.98 -14.12
C ARG A 162 -4.09 -5.21 -13.57
N PHE A 163 -3.73 -5.43 -12.31
CA PHE A 163 -2.49 -4.89 -11.73
C PHE A 163 -1.27 -5.37 -12.50
N PHE A 164 -1.12 -6.67 -12.74
CA PHE A 164 0.01 -7.21 -13.51
C PHE A 164 0.07 -6.63 -14.93
N ALA A 165 -1.06 -6.51 -15.62
CA ALA A 165 -1.11 -5.89 -16.94
C ALA A 165 -0.71 -4.41 -16.90
N LYS A 166 -1.12 -3.66 -15.87
CA LYS A 166 -0.70 -2.26 -15.69
C LYS A 166 0.79 -2.15 -15.35
N CYS A 167 1.33 -3.12 -14.60
CA CYS A 167 2.76 -3.15 -14.33
C CYS A 167 3.58 -3.33 -15.61
N GLU A 168 3.18 -4.23 -16.51
CA GLU A 168 3.87 -4.45 -17.79
C GLU A 168 3.82 -3.23 -18.71
N THR A 169 2.69 -2.54 -18.73
CA THR A 169 2.43 -1.45 -19.68
C THR A 169 2.88 -0.08 -19.19
N ASP A 170 2.95 0.14 -17.88
CA ASP A 170 3.30 1.45 -17.29
C ASP A 170 4.43 1.38 -16.25
N LEU A 171 4.32 0.51 -15.23
CA LEU A 171 5.28 0.50 -14.11
C LEU A 171 6.68 0.06 -14.54
N ILE A 172 6.80 -1.07 -15.22
CA ILE A 172 8.08 -1.67 -15.62
C ILE A 172 8.82 -0.77 -16.62
N PRO A 173 8.17 -0.19 -17.65
CA PRO A 173 8.84 0.79 -18.51
C PRO A 173 9.42 1.99 -17.75
N ARG A 174 8.80 2.42 -16.65
CA ARG A 174 9.24 3.54 -15.82
C ARG A 174 10.27 3.16 -14.76
N ILE A 175 10.16 1.93 -14.23
CA ILE A 175 10.94 1.38 -13.12
C ILE A 175 11.34 -0.06 -13.48
N PRO A 176 12.34 -0.26 -14.36
CA PRO A 176 12.66 -1.58 -14.91
C PRO A 176 13.05 -2.63 -13.85
N GLU A 177 13.60 -2.22 -12.71
CA GLU A 177 13.93 -3.10 -11.60
C GLU A 177 12.70 -3.83 -11.00
N MET A 178 11.48 -3.34 -11.25
CA MET A 178 10.25 -4.00 -10.83
C MET A 178 9.95 -5.28 -11.60
N GLU A 179 10.50 -5.47 -12.81
CA GLU A 179 10.22 -6.63 -13.65
C GLU A 179 10.43 -7.95 -12.91
N LYS A 180 11.58 -8.10 -12.23
CA LYS A 180 11.90 -9.31 -11.47
C LYS A 180 10.95 -9.54 -10.30
N LYS A 181 10.54 -8.47 -9.61
CA LYS A 181 9.60 -8.56 -8.48
C LYS A 181 8.22 -9.02 -8.96
N ILE A 182 7.73 -8.43 -10.07
CA ILE A 182 6.45 -8.80 -10.67
C ILE A 182 6.48 -10.25 -11.20
N ALA A 183 7.56 -10.67 -11.84
CA ALA A 183 7.73 -12.05 -12.29
C ALA A 183 7.70 -13.04 -11.11
N LEU A 184 8.35 -12.72 -9.99
CA LEU A 184 8.30 -13.54 -8.78
C LEU A 184 6.88 -13.62 -8.20
N MET A 185 6.13 -12.52 -8.16
CA MET A 185 4.73 -12.54 -7.70
C MET A 185 3.87 -13.47 -8.56
N LYS A 186 3.99 -13.40 -9.89
CA LYS A 186 3.27 -14.29 -10.81
C LYS A 186 3.61 -15.75 -10.59
N ALA A 187 4.90 -16.07 -10.48
CA ALA A 187 5.38 -17.44 -10.27
C ALA A 187 4.84 -18.10 -8.99
N GLN A 188 4.51 -17.32 -7.94
CA GLN A 188 3.90 -17.86 -6.72
C GLN A 188 2.44 -18.28 -6.90
N ILE A 189 1.75 -17.70 -7.88
CA ILE A 189 0.33 -17.94 -8.14
C ILE A 189 0.15 -18.97 -9.26
N GLU A 190 1.07 -18.99 -10.22
CA GLU A 190 1.06 -19.90 -11.37
C GLU A 190 0.97 -21.39 -11.00
N GLY A 191 0.41 -22.17 -11.93
CA GLY A 191 0.22 -23.60 -11.85
C GLY A 191 -1.10 -24.02 -12.50
N SER A 192 -1.40 -25.31 -12.46
CA SER A 192 -2.69 -25.88 -12.88
C SER A 192 -3.11 -26.91 -11.84
N ASN A 193 -4.04 -26.52 -10.97
CA ASN A 193 -4.70 -27.50 -10.11
C ASN A 193 -5.81 -28.20 -10.90
N ASP A 194 -6.17 -29.41 -10.48
CA ASP A 194 -7.52 -29.91 -10.69
C ASP A 194 -8.49 -29.26 -9.67
N ASP A 195 -9.80 -29.41 -9.91
CA ASP A 195 -10.84 -28.79 -9.08
C ASP A 195 -10.71 -29.19 -7.59
N LEU A 196 -10.33 -30.44 -7.31
CA LEU A 196 -10.20 -30.97 -5.96
C LEU A 196 -9.00 -30.35 -5.22
N THR A 197 -7.83 -30.28 -5.87
CA THR A 197 -6.62 -29.66 -5.31
C THR A 197 -6.84 -28.17 -5.08
N GLY A 198 -7.52 -27.49 -6.01
CA GLY A 198 -7.91 -26.09 -5.86
C GLY A 198 -8.81 -25.86 -4.65
N ALA A 199 -9.86 -26.68 -4.49
CA ALA A 199 -10.76 -26.64 -3.35
C ALA A 199 -10.04 -26.94 -2.02
N MET A 200 -9.24 -28.01 -1.98
CA MET A 200 -8.47 -28.40 -0.80
C MET A 200 -7.53 -27.27 -0.33
N ARG A 201 -6.84 -26.59 -1.24
CA ARG A 201 -6.01 -25.41 -0.91
C ARG A 201 -6.84 -24.23 -0.42
N ARG A 202 -7.97 -23.96 -1.06
CA ARG A 202 -8.87 -22.86 -0.69
C ARG A 202 -9.40 -23.01 0.74
N PHE A 203 -9.71 -24.23 1.15
CA PHE A 203 -10.32 -24.53 2.46
C PHE A 203 -9.34 -25.06 3.52
N GLY A 204 -8.10 -25.38 3.13
CA GLY A 204 -7.10 -25.97 4.01
C GLY A 204 -7.44 -27.41 4.42
N MET A 205 -7.90 -28.23 3.48
CA MET A 205 -8.28 -29.64 3.72
C MET A 205 -7.24 -30.59 3.15
N ILE A 206 -7.06 -31.74 3.78
CA ILE A 206 -6.37 -32.88 3.15
C ILE A 206 -7.38 -33.80 2.44
N HIS A 207 -6.89 -34.66 1.56
CA HIS A 207 -7.76 -35.50 0.72
C HIS A 207 -8.72 -36.37 1.54
N SER A 208 -8.23 -37.06 2.57
CA SER A 208 -9.06 -37.93 3.40
C SER A 208 -10.20 -37.21 4.12
N GLU A 209 -10.03 -35.93 4.42
CA GLU A 209 -11.07 -35.11 5.04
C GLU A 209 -12.09 -34.63 4.00
N ALA A 210 -11.62 -34.20 2.82
CA ALA A 210 -12.49 -33.86 1.72
C ALA A 210 -13.37 -35.07 1.33
N ASP A 211 -12.77 -36.27 1.32
CA ASP A 211 -13.46 -37.53 1.07
C ASP A 211 -14.50 -37.86 2.16
N ALA A 212 -14.11 -37.75 3.43
CA ALA A 212 -15.03 -37.96 4.56
C ALA A 212 -16.20 -36.96 4.58
N MET A 213 -16.03 -35.78 3.98
CA MET A 213 -17.06 -34.75 3.82
C MET A 213 -17.86 -34.88 2.52
N LEU A 214 -17.58 -35.90 1.70
CA LEU A 214 -18.21 -36.14 0.39
C LEU A 214 -18.01 -34.97 -0.59
N LEU A 215 -16.85 -34.30 -0.50
CA LEU A 215 -16.42 -33.23 -1.40
C LEU A 215 -15.58 -33.76 -2.57
N THR A 216 -15.10 -35.01 -2.49
CA THR A 216 -14.44 -35.71 -3.59
C THR A 216 -15.48 -36.18 -4.63
N PRO A 217 -15.17 -36.13 -5.94
CA PRO A 217 -16.03 -36.73 -6.96
C PRO A 217 -16.20 -38.22 -6.68
N SER A 218 -17.42 -38.75 -6.85
CA SER A 218 -17.70 -40.18 -6.64
C SER A 218 -16.83 -41.03 -7.58
N GLY A 219 -15.94 -41.86 -7.02
CA GLY A 219 -15.06 -42.75 -7.79
C GLY A 219 -13.66 -42.21 -8.09
N TYR A 220 -13.23 -41.13 -7.43
CA TYR A 220 -11.85 -40.67 -7.47
C TYR A 220 -10.96 -41.57 -6.59
N ASP A 221 -9.96 -42.22 -7.18
CA ASP A 221 -8.91 -42.99 -6.48
C ASP A 221 -7.59 -42.21 -6.66
N PRO A 222 -6.91 -41.78 -5.57
CA PRO A 222 -5.85 -40.77 -5.62
C PRO A 222 -4.56 -41.17 -6.34
#